data_AF-A0AAV4XTK8-F1
#
_entry.id   AF-A0AAV4XTK8-F1
#
_cell.length_a   1.000
_cell.length_b   1.000
_cell.length_c   1.000
_cell.angle_alpha   90.00
_cell.angle_beta   90.00
_cell.angle_gamma   90.00
#
_symmetry.space_group_name_H-M   'P 1'
#
loop_
_entity.id
_entity.type
_entity.pdbx_description
1 polymer ?
#
loop_
_entity_poly.entity_id
_entity_poly.type
_entity_poly.pdbx_seq_one_letter_code
_entity_poly.pdbx_strand_id
1 'polypeptide(L)'
;MLQINYGFICSLSIGNKITQFINRTNKALQQEDLSIDYGTKLIAGLRSTLQELRDKVFEQNFHEEQNLAEEICIEKRFLNKRRRGVKIIKIDENTR
;
A
#
# COMPACT_ATOMS: atom_id res chain seq x y z
N MET A 1 -19.55 -5.96 9.48
CA MET A 1 -18.42 -5.65 10.38
C MET A 1 -17.14 -5.80 9.55
N LEU A 2 -16.34 -4.74 9.40
CA LEU A 2 -15.05 -4.81 8.70
C LEU A 2 -14.11 -5.63 9.59
N GLN A 3 -13.92 -6.90 9.25
CA GLN A 3 -13.05 -7.79 10.01
C GLN A 3 -11.59 -7.44 9.69
N ILE A 4 -10.82 -7.05 10.72
CA ILE A 4 -9.38 -6.83 10.61
C ILE A 4 -8.76 -8.15 10.15
N ASN A 5 -8.13 -8.12 8.98
CA ASN A 5 -7.48 -9.27 8.38
C ASN A 5 -6.04 -8.92 8.00
N TYR A 6 -5.23 -9.94 7.70
CA TYR A 6 -3.81 -9.76 7.39
C TYR A 6 -3.56 -8.77 6.23
N GLY A 7 -4.41 -8.77 5.20
CA GLY A 7 -4.31 -7.81 4.10
C GLY A 7 -4.57 -6.37 4.54
N PHE A 8 -5.49 -6.15 5.47
CA PHE A 8 -5.75 -4.84 6.07
C PHE A 8 -4.55 -4.35 6.89
N ILE A 9 -3.97 -5.21 7.73
CA ILE A 9 -2.78 -4.90 8.54
C ILE A 9 -1.61 -4.49 7.63
N CYS A 10 -1.30 -5.31 6.63
CA CYS A 10 -0.22 -5.01 5.68
C CYS A 10 -0.45 -3.68 4.95
N SER A 11 -1.69 -3.44 4.51
CA SER A 11 -2.04 -2.20 3.81
C SER A 11 -1.90 -0.98 4.71
N LEU A 12 -2.32 -1.10 5.98
CA LEU A 12 -2.21 -0.02 6.95
C LEU A 12 -0.76 0.30 7.27
N SER A 13 0.09 -0.71 7.46
CA SER A 13 1.52 -0.54 7.73
C SER A 13 2.23 0.17 6.58
N ILE A 14 2.04 -0.30 5.34
CA ILE A 14 2.62 0.33 4.16
C ILE A 14 2.08 1.75 3.99
N GLY A 15 0.77 1.95 4.14
CA GLY A 15 0.12 3.25 4.05
C GLY A 15 0.66 4.25 5.09
N ASN A 16 0.91 3.80 6.32
CA ASN A 16 1.53 4.60 7.36
C ASN A 16 2.95 5.03 6.98
N LYS A 17 3.79 4.10 6.49
CA LYS A 17 5.17 4.42 6.05
C LYS A 17 5.17 5.46 4.91
N ILE A 18 4.31 5.29 3.89
CA ILE A 18 4.13 6.26 2.80
C ILE A 18 3.73 7.64 3.35
N THR A 19 2.74 7.67 4.23
CA THR A 19 2.22 8.91 4.82
C THR A 19 3.29 9.64 5.63
N GLN A 20 4.14 8.91 6.36
CA GLN A 20 5.26 9.49 7.09
C GLN A 20 6.30 10.12 6.15
N PHE A 21 6.67 9.47 5.04
CA PHE A 21 7.59 10.05 4.07
C PHE A 21 7.04 11.33 3.42
N ILE A 22 5.76 11.31 3.03
CA ILE A 22 5.09 12.48 2.48
C ILE A 22 5.04 13.61 3.52
N ASN A 23 4.64 13.31 4.76
CA ASN A 23 4.53 14.32 5.81
C ASN A 23 5.87 14.96 6.16
N ARG A 24 6.95 14.17 6.25
CA ARG A 24 8.31 14.70 6.47
C ARG A 24 8.75 15.63 5.34
N THR A 25 8.51 15.23 4.10
CA THR A 25 8.84 16.04 2.92
C THR A 25 8.01 17.33 2.91
N ASN A 26 6.72 17.24 3.20
CA ASN A 26 5.81 18.38 3.27
C ASN A 26 6.26 19.40 4.33
N LYS A 27 6.62 18.94 5.53
CA LYS A 27 7.17 19.81 6.59
C LYS A 27 8.46 20.50 6.15
N ALA A 28 9.35 19.80 5.46
CA ALA A 28 10.58 20.38 4.94
C ALA A 28 10.31 21.41 3.84
N LEU A 29 9.30 21.16 2.99
CA LEU A 29 8.89 22.09 1.92
C LEU A 29 8.25 23.39 2.44
N GLN A 30 7.68 23.36 3.65
CA GLN A 30 7.01 24.51 4.27
C GLN A 30 7.96 25.42 5.06
N GLN A 31 9.28 25.20 5.00
CA GLN A 31 10.25 26.09 5.64
C GLN A 31 10.27 27.45 4.92
N GLU A 32 10.21 28.55 5.67
CA GLU A 32 10.05 29.91 5.14
C GLU A 32 11.17 30.33 4.16
N ASP A 33 12.40 29.86 4.39
CA ASP A 33 13.59 30.22 3.61
C ASP A 33 14.06 29.13 2.63
N LEU A 34 13.13 28.29 2.16
CA LEU A 34 13.50 27.18 1.27
C LEU A 34 13.82 27.66 -0.15
N SER A 35 15.02 27.34 -0.63
CA SER A 35 15.36 27.57 -2.04
C SER A 35 14.64 26.57 -2.96
N ILE A 36 14.32 27.01 -4.18
CA ILE A 36 13.67 26.16 -5.20
C ILE A 36 14.52 24.93 -5.53
N ASP A 37 15.86 25.08 -5.59
CA ASP A 37 16.78 23.97 -5.83
C ASP A 37 16.68 22.91 -4.72
N TYR A 38 16.65 23.36 -3.47
CA TYR A 38 16.52 22.45 -2.33
C TYR A 38 15.13 21.78 -2.30
N GLY A 39 14.06 22.54 -2.58
CA GLY A 39 12.72 21.98 -2.74
C GLY A 39 12.64 20.90 -3.82
N THR A 40 13.32 21.12 -4.95
CA THR A 40 13.41 20.14 -6.04
C THR A 40 14.11 18.86 -5.59
N LYS A 41 15.20 18.98 -4.82
CA LYS A 41 15.91 17.84 -4.24
C LYS A 41 15.05 17.06 -3.25
N LEU A 42 14.25 17.74 -2.43
CA LEU A 42 13.33 17.08 -1.49
C LEU A 42 12.29 16.22 -2.22
N ILE A 43 11.69 16.75 -3.30
CA ILE A 43 10.72 15.99 -4.11
C ILE A 43 11.38 14.81 -4.82
N ALA A 44 12.57 15.00 -5.40
CA ALA A 44 13.34 13.93 -6.02
C ALA A 44 13.73 12.82 -5.02
N GLY A 45 14.09 13.22 -3.80
CA GLY A 45 14.35 12.32 -2.68
C GLY A 45 13.11 11.52 -2.30
N LEU A 46 11.96 12.17 -2.14
CA LEU A 46 10.69 11.50 -1.85
C LEU A 46 10.35 10.45 -2.91
N ARG A 47 10.48 10.79 -4.20
CA ARG A 47 10.27 9.85 -5.30
C ARG A 47 11.17 8.62 -5.17
N SER A 48 12.46 8.84 -4.88
CA SER A 48 13.44 7.75 -4.75
C SER A 48 13.11 6.85 -3.57
N THR A 49 12.77 7.42 -2.41
CA THR A 49 12.36 6.68 -1.21
C THR A 49 11.10 5.84 -1.45
N LEU A 50 10.09 6.38 -2.14
CA LEU A 50 8.87 5.62 -2.47
C LEU A 50 9.16 4.48 -3.45
N GLN A 51 10.11 4.68 -4.36
CA GLN A 51 10.55 3.65 -5.28
C GLN A 51 11.32 2.54 -4.55
N GLU A 52 12.22 2.87 -3.63
CA GLU A 52 12.90 1.88 -2.79
C GLU A 52 11.93 1.11 -1.89
N LEU A 53 10.92 1.78 -1.33
CA LEU A 53 9.87 1.14 -0.55
C LEU A 53 9.16 0.05 -1.38
N ARG A 54 8.84 0.36 -2.65
CA ARG A 54 8.22 -0.59 -3.59
C ARG A 54 9.16 -1.75 -3.91
N ASP A 55 10.42 -1.46 -4.20
CA ASP A 55 11.34 -2.41 -4.82
C ASP A 55 12.02 -3.34 -3.80
N LYS A 56 12.22 -2.91 -2.55
CA LYS A 56 13.05 -3.63 -1.56
C LYS A 56 12.36 -3.93 -0.23
N VAL A 57 11.48 -3.03 0.22
CA VAL A 57 11.00 -3.05 1.61
C VAL A 57 9.71 -3.85 1.77
N PHE A 58 9.02 -4.19 0.68
CA PHE A 58 7.80 -4.98 0.72
C PHE A 58 7.98 -6.33 1.42
N GLU A 59 9.03 -7.09 1.09
CA GLU A 59 9.27 -8.39 1.73
C GLU A 59 9.61 -8.28 3.22
N GLN A 60 10.46 -7.32 3.60
CA GLN A 60 10.80 -7.07 5.00
C GLN A 60 9.56 -6.66 5.81
N ASN A 61 8.73 -5.77 5.27
CA ASN A 61 7.46 -5.41 5.90
C ASN A 61 6.56 -6.63 6.08
N PHE A 62 6.44 -7.50 5.08
CA PHE A 62 5.57 -8.66 5.23
C PHE A 62 6.01 -9.57 6.37
N HIS A 63 7.31 -9.68 6.64
CA HIS A 63 7.80 -10.46 7.76
C HIS A 63 7.47 -9.82 9.12
N GLU A 64 7.66 -8.50 9.26
CA GLU A 64 7.24 -7.75 10.45
C GLU A 64 5.72 -7.90 10.70
N GLU A 65 4.92 -7.76 9.65
CA GLU A 65 3.46 -7.87 9.75
C GLU A 65 2.98 -9.31 10.00
N GLN A 66 3.75 -10.33 9.59
CA GLN A 66 3.46 -11.72 9.95
C GLN A 66 3.55 -11.93 11.45
N ASN A 67 4.62 -11.44 12.07
CA ASN A 67 4.83 -11.54 13.52
C ASN A 67 3.71 -10.79 14.26
N LEU A 68 3.39 -9.57 13.83
CA LEU A 68 2.29 -8.80 14.43
C LEU A 68 0.94 -9.53 14.29
N ALA A 69 0.66 -10.11 13.11
CA ALA A 69 -0.56 -10.86 12.89
C ALA A 69 -0.66 -12.10 13.80
N GLU A 70 0.45 -12.79 14.09
CA GLU A 70 0.48 -13.84 15.10
C GLU A 70 0.16 -13.32 16.49
N GLU A 71 0.80 -12.22 16.91
CA GLU A 71 0.60 -11.61 18.23
C GLU A 71 -0.86 -11.20 18.48
N ILE A 72 -1.57 -10.75 17.44
CA ILE A 72 -2.98 -10.35 17.53
C ILE A 72 -3.95 -11.44 17.06
N CYS A 73 -3.49 -12.69 16.93
CA CYS A 73 -4.29 -13.87 16.57
C CYS A 73 -5.04 -13.73 15.22
N ILE A 74 -4.45 -13.03 14.26
CA ILE A 74 -4.98 -12.89 12.90
C ILE A 74 -4.24 -13.85 11.96
N GLU A 75 -5.02 -14.56 11.16
CA GLU A 75 -4.49 -15.53 10.21
C GLU A 75 -3.64 -14.84 9.13
N LYS A 76 -2.37 -15.24 9.02
CA LYS A 76 -1.35 -14.74 8.08
C LYS A 76 -1.61 -15.13 6.61
N ARG A 77 -2.83 -14.94 6.12
CA ARG A 77 -3.19 -15.21 4.73
C ARG A 77 -3.92 -14.04 4.10
N PHE A 78 -3.56 -13.74 2.86
CA PHE A 78 -4.40 -12.90 2.03
C PHE A 78 -5.68 -13.67 1.71
N LEU A 79 -6.84 -13.06 2.02
CA LEU A 79 -8.11 -13.61 1.63
C LEU A 79 -8.18 -13.66 0.10
N ASN A 80 -8.48 -14.83 -0.45
CA ASN A 80 -8.69 -14.97 -1.89
C ASN A 80 -9.78 -13.98 -2.32
N LYS A 81 -9.49 -13.17 -3.35
CA LYS A 81 -10.50 -12.29 -3.96
C LYS A 81 -11.72 -13.15 -4.29
N ARG A 82 -12.88 -12.74 -3.79
CA ARG A 82 -14.16 -13.38 -4.10
C ARG A 82 -14.29 -13.43 -5.62
N ARG A 83 -14.26 -14.63 -6.21
CA ARG A 83 -14.49 -14.79 -7.66
C ARG A 83 -15.88 -14.24 -7.93
N ARG A 84 -15.99 -13.11 -8.64
CA ARG A 84 -17.27 -12.63 -9.13
C ARG A 84 -17.80 -13.73 -10.05
N GLY A 85 -18.94 -14.34 -9.69
CA GLY A 85 -19.62 -15.27 -10.58
C GLY A 85 -20.06 -14.50 -11.82
N VAL A 86 -19.29 -14.62 -12.90
CA VAL A 86 -19.71 -14.10 -14.20
C VAL A 86 -20.82 -15.03 -14.67
N LYS A 87 -22.04 -14.52 -14.81
CA LYS A 87 -23.11 -15.25 -15.50
C LYS A 87 -22.69 -15.41 -16.96
N ILE A 88 -22.36 -16.63 -17.38
CA ILE A 88 -22.24 -16.95 -18.80
C ILE A 88 -23.65 -16.85 -19.37
N ILE A 89 -23.94 -15.78 -20.12
CA ILE A 89 -25.17 -15.67 -20.89
C ILE A 89 -24.99 -16.60 -22.09
N LYS A 90 -25.68 -17.75 -22.08
CA LYS A 90 -25.81 -18.58 -23.29
C LYS A 90 -26.68 -17.78 -24.27
N ILE A 91 -26.10 -17.33 -25.37
CA ILE A 91 -26.85 -16.77 -26.49
C ILE A 91 -27.38 -17.98 -27.26
N ASP A 92 -28.70 -18.15 -27.27
CA ASP A 92 -29.34 -19.23 -28.02
C ASP A 92 -29.34 -18.83 -29.51
N GLU A 93 -28.53 -19.50 -30.32
CA GLU A 93 -28.43 -19.29 -31.78
C GLU A 93 -29.63 -19.91 -32.51
N ASN A 94 -30.85 -19.52 -32.14
CA ASN A 94 -32.03 -19.92 -32.89
C ASN A 94 -33.01 -18.75 -33.05
N THR A 95 -32.62 -17.82 -33.91
CA THR A 95 -33.58 -16.96 -34.60
C THR A 95 -33.11 -16.82 -36.05
N ARG A 96 -33.47 -17.83 -36.86
CA ARG A 96 -33.63 -17.71 -38.30
C ARG A 96 -35.08 -17.40 -38.59
#